data_AF-A0A2E9VZ96-F1
#
_entry.id   AF-A0A2E9VZ96-F1
#
_cell.length_a   1.000
_cell.length_b   1.000
_cell.length_c   1.000
_cell.angle_alpha   90.00
_cell.angle_beta   90.00
_cell.angle_gamma   90.00
#
_symmetry.space_group_name_H-M   'P 1'
#
loop_
_entity.id
_entity.type
_entity.pdbx_description
1 polymer ?
#
loop_
_entity_poly.entity_id
_entity_poly.type
_entity_poly.pdbx_seq_one_letter_code
_entity_poly.pdbx_strand_id
1 'polypeptide(L)'
;ISISGDCETPNISTSIIHFHSTEDNILPYEGNRYYQSVPDVINSWNNFNGIPNSSLITTELNDGRVNRYDYTGGNDGSSFVLYKINSSSGRKGGHVWFSEDIGGINPNQLLWDFLSNYSLDE
;
A
#
# COMPACT_ATOMS: atom_id res chain seq x y z
N ILE A 1 14.59 -22.15 -27.73
CA ILE A 1 15.06 -20.77 -27.45
C ILE A 1 15.40 -20.75 -25.97
N SER A 2 16.69 -20.84 -25.64
CA SER A 2 17.18 -20.57 -24.30
C SER A 2 17.35 -19.06 -24.22
N ILE A 3 16.56 -18.41 -23.38
CA ILE A 3 16.70 -16.99 -23.08
C ILE A 3 17.59 -16.90 -21.84
N SER A 4 18.90 -17.01 -22.06
CA SER A 4 19.90 -16.54 -21.11
C SER A 4 20.09 -15.05 -21.34
N GLY A 5 19.11 -14.27 -20.90
CA GLY A 5 19.34 -12.87 -20.57
C GLY A 5 19.42 -12.82 -19.06
N ASP A 6 20.56 -12.38 -18.52
CA ASP A 6 20.61 -11.92 -17.15
C ASP A 6 19.57 -10.80 -17.03
N CYS A 7 18.38 -11.15 -16.53
CA CYS A 7 17.59 -10.17 -15.81
C CYS A 7 18.43 -9.85 -14.59
N GLU A 8 19.29 -8.83 -14.67
CA GLU A 8 19.65 -8.10 -13.46
C GLU A 8 18.32 -7.61 -12.89
N THR A 9 17.77 -8.37 -11.93
CA THR A 9 16.72 -7.85 -11.07
C THR A 9 17.35 -6.66 -10.38
N PRO A 10 16.94 -5.41 -10.70
CA PRO A 10 17.47 -4.27 -9.99
C PRO A 10 17.15 -4.53 -8.52
N ASN A 11 18.18 -4.73 -7.70
CA ASN A 11 18.01 -5.05 -6.29
C ASN A 11 17.73 -3.76 -5.50
N ILE A 12 16.80 -2.96 -6.02
CA ILE A 12 16.41 -1.69 -5.45
C ILE A 12 15.09 -1.93 -4.74
N SER A 13 15.16 -1.94 -3.42
CA SER A 13 13.98 -2.04 -2.58
C SER A 13 13.09 -0.83 -2.81
N THR A 14 11.80 -1.03 -3.05
CA THR A 14 10.90 0.03 -3.50
C THR A 14 9.83 0.27 -2.45
N SER A 15 9.79 1.47 -1.88
CA SER A 15 8.72 1.81 -0.95
C SER A 15 7.36 1.90 -1.65
N ILE A 16 6.31 1.45 -0.96
CA ILE A 16 4.95 1.38 -1.51
C ILE A 16 3.97 2.19 -0.66
N ILE A 17 3.11 2.94 -1.33
CA ILE A 17 1.88 3.50 -0.77
C ILE A 17 0.68 2.86 -1.45
N HIS A 18 -0.28 2.38 -0.65
CA HIS A 18 -1.47 1.68 -1.13
C HIS A 18 -2.71 2.26 -0.46
N PHE A 19 -3.69 2.68 -1.25
CA PHE A 19 -5.04 3.02 -0.77
C PHE A 19 -6.01 1.94 -1.25
N HIS A 20 -6.78 1.36 -0.33
CA HIS A 20 -7.73 0.34 -0.70
C HIS A 20 -8.92 0.28 0.23
N SER A 21 -10.08 -0.04 -0.32
CA SER A 21 -11.30 -0.14 0.47
C SER A 21 -11.77 -1.56 0.66
N THR A 22 -12.37 -1.81 1.81
CA THR A 22 -13.03 -3.08 2.10
C THR A 22 -14.31 -3.28 1.28
N GLU A 23 -14.83 -2.24 0.61
CA GLU A 23 -16.06 -2.30 -0.20
C GLU A 23 -15.80 -2.34 -1.71
N ASP A 24 -14.55 -2.50 -2.13
CA ASP A 24 -14.23 -2.64 -3.54
C ASP A 24 -14.75 -4.00 -4.06
N ASN A 25 -15.92 -3.99 -4.70
CA ASN A 25 -16.52 -5.20 -5.25
C ASN A 25 -15.96 -5.59 -6.63
N ILE A 26 -15.06 -4.79 -7.21
CA ILE A 26 -14.38 -5.08 -8.47
C ILE A 26 -13.06 -5.79 -8.17
N LEU A 27 -12.28 -5.26 -7.23
CA LEU A 27 -11.05 -5.83 -6.69
C LEU A 27 -11.23 -6.03 -5.17
N PRO A 28 -11.81 -7.16 -4.73
CA PRO A 28 -12.08 -7.38 -3.31
C PRO A 28 -10.82 -7.29 -2.46
N TYR A 29 -10.91 -6.60 -1.33
CA TYR A 29 -9.83 -6.49 -0.35
C TYR A 29 -9.32 -7.88 0.09
N GLU A 30 -10.23 -8.83 0.31
CA GLU A 30 -9.90 -10.21 0.68
C GLU A 30 -9.53 -11.09 -0.54
N GLY A 31 -9.48 -10.52 -1.74
CA GLY A 31 -9.24 -11.24 -2.97
C GLY A 31 -10.40 -12.14 -3.38
N ASN A 32 -10.16 -12.93 -4.43
CA ASN A 32 -11.06 -14.00 -4.89
C ASN A 32 -10.27 -14.96 -5.80
N ARG A 33 -10.96 -15.81 -6.58
CA ARG A 33 -10.30 -16.75 -7.52
C ARG A 33 -9.50 -16.09 -8.65
N TYR A 34 -9.68 -14.80 -8.87
CA TYR A 34 -9.06 -14.04 -9.95
C TYR A 34 -8.03 -13.03 -9.44
N TYR A 35 -8.21 -12.53 -8.23
CA TYR A 35 -7.39 -11.45 -7.67
C TYR A 35 -6.83 -11.85 -6.31
N GLN A 36 -5.56 -11.52 -6.11
CA GLN A 36 -4.90 -11.70 -4.83
C GLN A 36 -5.50 -10.76 -3.77
N SER A 37 -5.54 -11.20 -2.52
CA SER A 37 -5.96 -10.35 -1.40
C SER A 37 -4.96 -9.21 -1.17
N VAL A 38 -5.43 -8.06 -0.69
CA VAL A 38 -4.57 -6.94 -0.28
C VAL A 38 -3.54 -7.39 0.78
N PRO A 39 -3.90 -8.16 1.82
CA PRO A 39 -2.92 -8.73 2.75
C PRO A 39 -1.79 -9.52 2.08
N ASP A 40 -2.10 -10.34 1.08
CA ASP A 40 -1.08 -11.12 0.38
C ASP A 40 -0.20 -10.27 -0.54
N VAL A 41 -0.74 -9.20 -1.12
CA VAL A 41 0.05 -8.20 -1.87
C VAL A 41 1.03 -7.49 -0.95
N ILE A 42 0.59 -7.08 0.24
CA ILE A 42 1.48 -6.48 1.26
C ILE A 42 2.58 -7.47 1.65
N ASN A 43 2.23 -8.72 1.93
CA ASN A 43 3.21 -9.75 2.28
C ASN A 43 4.24 -9.94 1.17
N SER A 44 3.81 -9.91 -0.10
CA SER A 44 4.70 -10.04 -1.26
C SER A 44 5.71 -8.88 -1.31
N TRP A 45 5.24 -7.65 -1.15
CA TRP A 45 6.12 -6.47 -1.12
C TRP A 45 7.02 -6.43 0.10
N ASN A 46 6.51 -6.75 1.30
CA ASN A 46 7.32 -6.83 2.51
C ASN A 46 8.44 -7.86 2.34
N ASN A 47 8.14 -9.04 1.78
CA ASN A 47 9.15 -10.06 1.51
C ASN A 47 10.18 -9.59 0.48
N PHE A 48 9.73 -8.97 -0.62
CA PHE A 48 10.62 -8.44 -1.65
C PHE A 48 11.57 -7.36 -1.10
N ASN A 49 11.04 -6.45 -0.29
CA ASN A 49 11.79 -5.34 0.30
C ASN A 49 12.53 -5.71 1.60
N GLY A 50 12.41 -6.96 2.09
CA GLY A 50 12.98 -7.36 3.38
C GLY A 50 12.38 -6.61 4.59
N ILE A 51 11.14 -6.13 4.50
CA ILE A 51 10.48 -5.40 5.59
C ILE A 51 9.98 -6.39 6.66
N PRO A 52 10.42 -6.28 7.92
CA PRO A 52 10.01 -7.20 8.96
C PRO A 52 8.55 -6.96 9.36
N ASN A 53 7.73 -8.01 9.39
CA ASN A 53 6.32 -7.93 9.82
C ASN A 53 6.14 -7.40 11.25
N SER A 54 7.15 -7.56 12.12
CA SER A 54 7.15 -7.01 13.47
C SER A 54 7.24 -5.48 13.52
N SER A 55 7.55 -4.82 12.40
CA SER A 55 7.56 -3.36 12.30
C SER A 55 6.16 -2.74 12.19
N LEU A 56 5.12 -3.57 12.02
CA LEU A 56 3.77 -3.09 11.78
C LEU A 56 3.29 -2.16 12.92
N ILE A 57 2.95 -0.94 12.54
CA ILE A 57 2.21 0.01 13.36
C ILE A 57 0.85 0.25 12.71
N THR A 58 -0.22 0.16 13.51
CA THR A 58 -1.58 0.47 13.07
C THR A 58 -2.05 1.76 13.71
N THR A 59 -2.54 2.69 12.92
CA THR A 59 -3.14 3.96 13.37
C THR A 59 -4.58 4.06 12.90
N GLU A 60 -5.51 4.28 13.82
CA GLU A 60 -6.90 4.59 13.49
C GLU A 60 -7.03 6.09 13.14
N LEU A 61 -7.67 6.37 12.01
CA LEU A 61 -7.93 7.71 11.50
C LEU A 61 -9.43 7.88 11.24
N ASN A 62 -9.89 9.13 11.25
CA ASN A 62 -11.28 9.48 10.91
C ASN A 62 -12.31 8.69 11.74
N ASP A 63 -12.07 8.54 13.06
CA ASP A 63 -12.96 7.81 13.97
C ASP A 63 -13.12 6.32 13.57
N GLY A 64 -12.03 5.68 13.15
CA GLY A 64 -12.00 4.27 12.73
C GLY A 64 -12.49 4.02 11.30
N ARG A 65 -12.83 5.07 10.54
CA ARG A 65 -13.20 4.94 9.12
C ARG A 65 -12.01 4.60 8.22
N VAL A 66 -10.80 4.90 8.66
CA VAL A 66 -9.57 4.50 7.97
C VAL A 66 -8.62 3.88 8.98
N ASN A 67 -8.06 2.73 8.63
CA ASN A 67 -6.92 2.14 9.34
C ASN A 67 -5.68 2.35 8.49
N ARG A 68 -4.68 3.06 9.02
CA ARG A 68 -3.36 3.17 8.41
C ARG A 68 -2.45 2.09 8.99
N TYR A 69 -1.80 1.33 8.12
CA TYR A 69 -0.81 0.32 8.49
C TYR A 69 0.54 0.72 7.92
N ASP A 70 1.54 0.86 8.77
CA ASP A 70 2.90 1.23 8.40
C ASP A 70 3.83 0.07 8.69
N TYR A 71 4.55 -0.38 7.67
CA TYR A 71 5.65 -1.35 7.75
C TYR A 71 6.95 -0.64 7.38
N THR A 72 7.98 -0.77 8.21
CA THR A 72 9.22 0.01 8.08
C THR A 72 10.46 -0.83 8.35
N GLY A 73 11.64 -0.31 8.02
CA GLY A 73 12.92 -0.98 8.26
C GLY A 73 13.24 -2.06 7.23
N GLY A 74 12.71 -1.93 6.00
CA GLY A 74 13.15 -2.74 4.88
C GLY A 74 14.54 -2.38 4.39
N ASN A 75 15.05 -3.18 3.48
CA ASN A 75 16.26 -2.94 2.72
C ASN A 75 16.20 -1.55 2.06
N ASP A 76 17.34 -0.86 1.96
CA ASP A 76 17.47 0.49 1.40
C ASP A 76 16.57 1.55 2.07
N GLY A 77 16.13 1.30 3.31
CA GLY A 77 15.18 2.17 4.01
C GLY A 77 13.75 2.09 3.48
N SER A 78 13.43 1.07 2.68
CA SER A 78 12.11 0.88 2.10
C SER A 78 11.01 0.65 3.14
N SER A 79 9.79 1.03 2.78
CA SER A 79 8.61 0.95 3.64
C SER A 79 7.35 0.61 2.85
N PHE A 80 6.32 0.12 3.54
CA PHE A 80 4.99 -0.08 2.98
C PHE A 80 3.97 0.65 3.85
N VAL A 81 3.15 1.51 3.25
CA VAL A 81 2.01 2.13 3.93
C VAL A 81 0.70 1.76 3.23
N LEU A 82 -0.22 1.17 3.99
CA LEU A 82 -1.60 0.91 3.57
C LEU A 82 -2.53 1.92 4.25
N TYR A 83 -3.38 2.58 3.48
CA TYR A 83 -4.61 3.19 3.94
C TYR A 83 -5.77 2.25 3.60
N LYS A 84 -6.31 1.58 4.62
CA LYS A 84 -7.48 0.71 4.52
C LYS A 84 -8.73 1.52 4.84
N ILE A 85 -9.56 1.77 3.84
CA ILE A 85 -10.83 2.49 3.96
C ILE A 85 -11.92 1.49 4.37
N ASN A 86 -12.56 1.72 5.51
CA ASN A 86 -13.56 0.81 6.08
C ASN A 86 -14.99 1.19 5.67
N SER A 87 -15.79 0.15 5.44
CA SER A 87 -17.21 0.14 5.03
C SER A 87 -18.17 0.95 5.91
N SER A 88 -17.84 1.18 7.19
CA SER A 88 -18.77 1.74 8.19
C SER A 88 -19.15 3.21 8.02
N SER A 89 -18.78 3.85 6.91
CA SER A 89 -18.76 5.31 6.79
C SER A 89 -19.92 5.94 6.03
N GLY A 90 -20.87 5.18 5.47
CA GLY A 90 -21.85 5.74 4.52
C GLY A 90 -21.20 6.38 3.27
N ARG A 91 -19.91 6.08 3.06
CA ARG A 91 -19.09 6.53 1.94
C ARG A 91 -19.15 5.48 0.84
N LYS A 92 -18.96 5.90 -0.41
CA LYS A 92 -18.70 4.97 -1.51
C LYS A 92 -17.26 4.48 -1.35
N GLY A 93 -17.06 3.51 -0.47
CA GLY A 93 -15.76 2.91 -0.26
C GLY A 93 -15.24 2.24 -1.53
N GLY A 94 -16.08 1.78 -2.46
CA GLY A 94 -15.72 0.83 -3.52
C GLY A 94 -14.60 1.20 -4.51
N HIS A 95 -14.76 0.79 -5.77
CA HIS A 95 -13.70 0.94 -6.78
C HIS A 95 -13.58 2.36 -7.34
N VAL A 96 -13.04 3.28 -6.54
CA VAL A 96 -12.94 4.71 -6.86
C VAL A 96 -11.62 5.31 -6.40
N TRP A 97 -11.28 6.48 -6.94
CA TRP A 97 -10.30 7.34 -6.31
C TRP A 97 -10.95 8.11 -5.15
N PHE A 98 -10.26 8.16 -4.02
CA PHE A 98 -10.78 8.77 -2.80
C PHE A 98 -10.63 10.29 -2.84
N SER A 99 -11.72 11.02 -2.60
CA SER A 99 -11.73 12.50 -2.58
C SER A 99 -11.82 13.10 -1.19
N GLU A 100 -12.18 12.29 -0.19
CA GLU A 100 -12.35 12.77 1.17
C GLU A 100 -11.07 12.65 1.98
N ASP A 101 -10.87 13.60 2.88
CA ASP A 101 -9.65 13.69 3.66
C ASP A 101 -9.48 12.50 4.61
N ILE A 102 -8.23 12.04 4.72
CA ILE A 102 -7.74 10.98 5.59
C ILE A 102 -6.80 11.64 6.61
N GLY A 103 -7.14 11.61 7.90
CA GLY A 103 -6.41 12.34 8.93
C GLY A 103 -6.39 13.85 8.74
N GLY A 104 -7.39 14.41 8.02
CA GLY A 104 -7.43 15.84 7.66
C GLY A 104 -6.58 16.22 6.45
N ILE A 105 -6.00 15.24 5.74
CA ILE A 105 -5.17 15.46 4.55
C ILE A 105 -5.82 14.79 3.34
N ASN A 106 -5.81 15.49 2.20
CA ASN A 106 -6.35 14.94 0.96
C ASN A 106 -5.52 13.73 0.49
N PRO A 107 -6.13 12.63 -0.02
CA PRO A 107 -5.40 11.47 -0.51
C PRO A 107 -4.36 11.76 -1.60
N ASN A 108 -4.61 12.75 -2.47
CA ASN A 108 -3.60 13.17 -3.45
C ASN A 108 -2.38 13.80 -2.77
N GLN A 109 -2.60 14.61 -1.74
CA GLN A 109 -1.51 15.20 -0.98
C GLN A 109 -0.72 14.11 -0.26
N LEU A 110 -1.37 13.12 0.35
CA LEU A 110 -0.69 11.97 0.95
C LEU A 110 0.18 11.20 -0.05
N LEU A 111 -0.31 11.00 -1.28
CA LEU A 111 0.46 10.38 -2.35
C LEU A 111 1.69 11.23 -2.72
N TRP A 112 1.51 12.53 -2.93
CA TRP A 112 2.62 13.41 -3.30
C TRP A 112 3.64 13.59 -2.18
N ASP A 113 3.19 13.70 -0.92
CA ASP A 113 4.06 13.74 0.26
C ASP A 113 4.89 12.47 0.35
N PHE A 114 4.27 11.30 0.13
CA PHE A 114 4.99 10.03 0.07
C PHE A 114 6.05 10.03 -1.03
N LEU A 115 5.67 10.36 -2.27
CA LEU A 115 6.58 10.36 -3.42
C LEU A 115 7.70 11.39 -3.29
N SER A 116 7.47 12.52 -2.62
CA SER A 116 8.48 13.57 -2.42
C SER A 116 9.69 13.12 -1.59
N ASN A 117 9.60 11.99 -0.90
CA ASN A 117 10.72 11.40 -0.16
C ASN A 117 11.69 10.62 -1.07
N TYR A 118 11.36 10.46 -2.36
CA TYR A 118 12.15 9.65 -3.30
C TYR A 118 12.55 10.50 -4.51
N SER A 119 13.80 10.34 -4.95
CA SER A 119 14.33 10.94 -6.18
C SER A 119 14.50 9.85 -7.23
N LEU A 120 14.22 10.16 -8.50
CA LEU A 120 14.56 9.30 -9.64
C LEU A 120 16.01 9.51 -10.11
N ASP A 121 16.61 10.61 -9.69
CA ASP A 121 17.98 10.97 -10.02
C ASP A 121 18.89 10.50 -8.87
N GLU A 122 19.76 9.53 -9.17
CA GLU A 122 21.08 9.40 -8.52
C GLU A 122 22.08 10.36 -9.17
#